data_AF-A0A8W8IDD7-F1
#
_entry.id   AF-A0A8W8IDD7-F1
#
_cell.length_a   1.000
_cell.length_b   1.000
_cell.length_c   1.000
_cell.angle_alpha   90.00
_cell.angle_beta   90.00
_cell.angle_gamma   90.00
#
_symmetry.space_group_name_H-M   'P 1'
#
loop_
_entity.id
_entity.type
_entity.pdbx_description
1 polymer ?
#
loop_
_entity_poly.entity_id
_entity_poly.type
_entity_poly.pdbx_seq_one_letter_code
_entity_poly.pdbx_strand_id
1 'polypeptide(L)'
;MEDIEVCYKNTSTGENVNLFWDEVPSSSLDEEDDLPSSGQEVQRISVIHNLPDLLRDTESHDECMRRVVPKVREVLHLAQTDMQLAATSAFLQILQKNLVPIQNYSQTFLQTILNSVDSKDPDVASAWLDTLLDVIDLLPKEVIKKEILGSAISKGQLAQSVQSRLACCRILGKISTKFEPFVIKKEILPVVQSLCQDVDYEVRGCMCRQLDCVARGLGLEATKSAILPELVELTNDEECHVRIAGLETVVNILSLLDAETCGTTIIPLVCKICQQAVQAEDATLPVVATQLGKLCHGIADNLTDEQKQWFIDFYKKLCHVGLEKNKASSRVTTPVIDKDRGGSKESDLTDIFELEDKLVECRKNSAFNFPCNGFILWCKTIQT
;
A
#
# COMPACT_ATOMS: atom_id res chain seq x y z
N MET A 1 -12.08 -11.91 39.70
CA MET A 1 -13.25 -12.79 39.88
C MET A 1 -14.50 -11.95 40.05
N GLU A 2 -14.89 -11.27 38.99
CA GLU A 2 -16.27 -10.86 38.76
C GLU A 2 -16.42 -10.95 37.25
N ASP A 3 -17.30 -11.84 36.78
CA ASP A 3 -17.69 -11.89 35.37
C ASP A 3 -18.22 -10.49 35.00
N ILE A 4 -17.71 -9.93 33.89
CA ILE A 4 -18.20 -8.62 33.45
C ILE A 4 -19.48 -8.87 32.68
N GLU A 5 -20.60 -8.83 33.39
CA GLU A 5 -21.93 -8.78 32.79
C GLU A 5 -22.22 -7.34 32.37
N VAL A 6 -22.24 -7.09 31.06
CA VAL A 6 -22.70 -5.81 30.50
C VAL A 6 -24.08 -5.99 29.92
N CYS A 7 -25.06 -5.55 30.69
CA CYS A 7 -26.43 -5.40 30.21
C CYS A 7 -26.50 -4.19 29.29
N TYR A 8 -26.89 -4.39 28.03
CA TYR A 8 -27.21 -3.27 27.14
C TYR A 8 -28.51 -3.52 26.41
N LYS A 9 -29.21 -2.44 26.08
CA LYS A 9 -30.50 -2.52 25.42
C LYS A 9 -30.29 -2.56 23.91
N ASN A 10 -30.62 -3.68 23.28
CA ASN A 10 -30.48 -3.83 21.84
C ASN A 10 -31.40 -2.81 21.13
N THR A 11 -30.81 -1.90 20.36
CA THR A 11 -31.54 -0.78 19.72
C THR A 11 -32.51 -1.23 18.63
N SER A 12 -32.35 -2.46 18.11
CA SER A 12 -33.22 -3.03 17.08
C SER A 12 -34.37 -3.88 17.63
N THR A 13 -34.18 -4.53 18.79
CA THR A 13 -35.20 -5.41 19.40
C THR A 13 -35.82 -4.86 20.68
N GLY A 14 -35.20 -3.87 21.31
CA GLY A 14 -35.61 -3.30 22.59
C GLY A 14 -35.35 -4.20 23.81
N GLU A 15 -34.78 -5.38 23.61
CA GLU A 15 -34.48 -6.35 24.65
C GLU A 15 -33.16 -6.04 25.36
N ASN A 16 -33.10 -6.33 26.66
CA ASN A 16 -31.85 -6.31 27.40
C ASN A 16 -31.03 -7.54 27.01
N VAL A 17 -29.86 -7.30 26.42
CA VAL A 17 -28.89 -8.32 26.06
C VAL A 17 -27.75 -8.25 27.07
N ASN A 18 -27.48 -9.38 27.73
CA ASN A 18 -26.36 -9.50 28.66
C ASN A 18 -25.16 -10.02 27.88
N LEU A 19 -24.14 -9.19 27.75
CA LEU A 19 -22.85 -9.62 27.24
C LEU A 19 -22.01 -10.12 28.42
N PHE A 20 -21.65 -11.40 28.38
CA PHE A 20 -20.78 -12.01 29.37
C PHE A 20 -19.34 -11.99 28.89
N TRP A 21 -18.44 -11.59 29.79
CA TRP A 21 -17.01 -11.75 29.62
C TRP A 21 -16.45 -12.57 30.78
N ASP A 22 -16.27 -13.86 30.53
CA ASP A 22 -15.71 -14.80 31.52
C ASP A 22 -14.17 -14.81 31.45
N GLU A 23 -13.51 -14.75 32.61
CA GLU A 23 -12.06 -14.93 32.75
C GLU A 23 -11.69 -16.43 32.58
N VAL A 24 -10.66 -16.73 31.76
CA VAL A 24 -10.03 -18.06 31.78
C VAL A 24 -9.31 -18.23 33.13
N PRO A 25 -9.52 -19.31 33.90
CA PRO A 25 -8.72 -19.57 35.08
C PRO A 25 -7.26 -19.78 34.67
N SER A 26 -6.33 -19.08 35.31
CA SER A 26 -4.89 -19.19 35.07
C SER A 26 -4.27 -20.51 35.58
N SER A 27 -5.04 -21.58 35.73
CA SER A 27 -4.55 -22.87 36.23
C SER A 27 -5.38 -24.05 35.71
N SER A 28 -4.97 -24.63 34.58
CA SER A 28 -5.01 -26.07 34.30
C SER A 28 -4.50 -26.30 32.88
N LEU A 29 -3.17 -26.41 32.74
CA LEU A 29 -2.65 -27.42 31.82
C LEU A 29 -3.13 -28.73 32.43
N ASP A 30 -4.16 -29.34 31.85
CA ASP A 30 -4.34 -30.78 31.72
C ASP A 30 -5.76 -31.09 31.22
N GLU A 31 -5.79 -31.71 30.03
CA GLU A 31 -6.78 -32.67 29.53
C GLU A 31 -8.18 -32.19 29.06
N GLU A 32 -8.39 -32.44 27.75
CA GLU A 32 -9.63 -32.90 27.09
C GLU A 32 -10.93 -32.11 27.30
N ASP A 33 -11.12 -31.04 26.52
CA ASP A 33 -12.36 -30.80 25.73
C ASP A 33 -12.16 -29.58 24.82
N ASP A 34 -12.13 -29.78 23.49
CA ASP A 34 -11.92 -28.72 22.48
C ASP A 34 -13.21 -27.92 22.14
N LEU A 35 -14.30 -28.14 22.88
CA LEU A 35 -15.63 -27.58 22.60
C LEU A 35 -16.03 -26.30 23.39
N PRO A 36 -15.62 -26.09 24.66
CA PRO A 36 -15.99 -24.88 25.42
C PRO A 36 -15.19 -23.63 25.03
N SER A 37 -13.99 -23.79 24.45
CA SER A 37 -13.12 -22.68 24.04
C SER A 37 -13.70 -21.87 22.86
N SER A 38 -14.29 -22.54 21.88
CA SER A 38 -14.90 -21.91 20.70
C SER A 38 -16.12 -21.05 21.06
N GLY A 39 -16.96 -21.50 21.99
CA GLY A 39 -18.12 -20.73 22.45
C GLY A 39 -17.74 -19.43 23.16
N GLN A 40 -16.69 -19.46 23.98
CA GLN A 40 -16.17 -18.27 24.67
C GLN A 40 -15.52 -17.27 23.73
N GLU A 41 -14.81 -17.74 22.71
CA GLU A 41 -14.21 -16.88 21.68
C GLU A 41 -15.27 -16.14 20.86
N VAL A 42 -16.34 -16.84 20.44
CA VAL A 42 -17.48 -16.22 19.74
C VAL A 42 -18.15 -15.14 20.61
N GLN A 43 -18.30 -15.37 21.91
CA GLN A 43 -18.84 -14.37 22.83
C GLN A 43 -17.92 -13.14 22.95
N ARG A 44 -16.61 -13.33 23.09
CA ARG A 44 -15.63 -12.22 23.15
C ARG A 44 -15.62 -11.39 21.86
N ILE A 45 -15.68 -12.05 20.70
CA ILE A 45 -15.80 -11.40 19.40
C ILE A 45 -17.10 -10.58 19.33
N SER A 46 -18.23 -11.15 19.79
CA SER A 46 -19.51 -10.44 19.85
C SER A 46 -19.44 -9.20 20.75
N VAL A 47 -18.78 -9.29 21.91
CA VAL A 47 -18.56 -8.12 22.80
C VAL A 47 -17.80 -7.02 22.07
N ILE A 48 -16.72 -7.37 21.36
CA ILE A 48 -15.90 -6.42 20.61
C ILE A 48 -16.71 -5.77 19.48
N HIS A 49 -17.46 -6.54 18.70
CA HIS A 49 -18.31 -6.00 17.64
C HIS A 49 -19.36 -5.01 18.16
N ASN A 50 -19.90 -5.25 19.35
CA ASN A 50 -20.90 -4.37 19.98
C ASN A 50 -20.29 -3.20 20.76
N LEU A 51 -18.95 -3.15 20.92
CA LEU A 51 -18.28 -2.08 21.67
C LEU A 51 -18.64 -0.66 21.19
N PRO A 52 -18.76 -0.37 19.89
CA PRO A 52 -19.22 0.94 19.43
C PRO A 52 -20.66 1.26 19.85
N ASP A 53 -21.55 0.29 19.95
CA ASP A 53 -22.93 0.55 20.37
C ASP A 53 -23.03 0.73 21.88
N LEU A 54 -22.25 -0.01 22.67
CA LEU A 54 -22.10 0.17 24.11
C LEU A 54 -21.57 1.55 24.50
N LEU A 55 -20.63 2.09 23.71
CA LEU A 55 -20.07 3.43 23.92
C LEU A 55 -21.00 4.55 23.42
N ARG A 56 -21.98 4.23 22.57
CA ARG A 56 -22.97 5.19 22.10
C ARG A 56 -24.06 5.43 23.15
N ASP A 57 -24.42 4.40 23.90
CA ASP A 57 -25.42 4.50 24.95
C ASP A 57 -24.87 5.27 26.15
N THR A 58 -25.49 6.40 26.47
CA THR A 58 -25.09 7.30 27.55
C THR A 58 -25.19 6.66 28.93
N GLU A 59 -26.08 5.68 29.12
CA GLU A 59 -26.24 5.01 30.42
C GLU A 59 -25.09 4.03 30.69
N SER A 60 -24.59 3.35 29.65
CA SER A 60 -23.49 2.37 29.75
C SER A 60 -22.11 2.93 29.43
N HIS A 61 -21.99 4.16 28.90
CA HIS A 61 -20.73 4.72 28.40
C HIS A 61 -19.58 4.63 29.42
N ASP A 62 -19.80 5.18 30.62
CA ASP A 62 -18.76 5.26 31.65
C ASP A 62 -18.37 3.87 32.18
N GLU A 63 -19.34 2.97 32.33
CA GLU A 63 -19.08 1.59 32.76
C GLU A 63 -18.30 0.81 31.68
N CYS A 64 -18.70 0.97 30.42
CA CYS A 64 -18.03 0.37 29.27
C CYS A 64 -16.57 0.82 29.18
N MET A 65 -16.31 2.13 29.31
CA MET A 65 -14.94 2.68 29.31
C MET A 65 -14.11 2.21 30.51
N ARG A 66 -14.74 1.96 31.67
CA ARG A 66 -14.02 1.61 32.91
C ARG A 66 -13.79 0.11 33.09
N ARG A 67 -14.65 -0.74 32.52
CA ARG A 67 -14.59 -2.20 32.71
C ARG A 67 -14.37 -2.98 31.43
N VAL A 68 -15.12 -2.70 30.38
CA VAL A 68 -15.06 -3.47 29.13
C VAL A 68 -13.79 -3.15 28.34
N VAL A 69 -13.55 -1.86 28.07
CA VAL A 69 -12.42 -1.43 27.23
C VAL A 69 -11.07 -1.91 27.80
N PRO A 70 -10.77 -1.78 29.11
CA PRO A 70 -9.53 -2.30 29.67
C PRO A 70 -9.38 -3.81 29.50
N LYS A 71 -10.48 -4.57 29.68
CA LYS A 71 -10.45 -6.04 29.57
C LYS A 71 -10.26 -6.52 28.13
N VAL A 72 -10.92 -5.87 27.17
CA VAL A 72 -10.69 -6.12 25.73
C VAL A 72 -9.22 -5.89 25.41
N ARG A 73 -8.63 -4.78 25.86
CA ARG A 73 -7.20 -4.47 25.62
C ARG A 73 -6.27 -5.48 26.29
N GLU A 74 -6.61 -5.92 27.50
CA GLU A 74 -5.84 -6.92 28.24
C GLU A 74 -5.75 -8.23 27.47
N VAL A 75 -6.84 -8.74 26.90
CA VAL A 75 -6.79 -10.06 26.21
C VAL A 75 -6.31 -9.97 24.77
N LEU A 76 -6.39 -8.78 24.15
CA LEU A 76 -6.17 -8.63 22.72
C LEU A 76 -4.78 -9.10 22.29
N HIS A 77 -3.73 -8.93 23.12
CA HIS A 77 -2.38 -9.40 22.77
C HIS A 77 -2.24 -10.93 22.68
N LEU A 78 -3.19 -11.69 23.24
CA LEU A 78 -3.24 -13.16 23.18
C LEU A 78 -4.35 -13.67 22.24
N ALA A 79 -5.09 -12.75 21.63
CA ALA A 79 -6.27 -13.07 20.84
C ALA A 79 -5.89 -13.64 19.45
N GLN A 80 -6.70 -14.59 18.97
CA GLN A 80 -6.58 -15.11 17.61
C GLN A 80 -6.96 -14.05 16.56
N THR A 81 -6.64 -14.35 15.31
CA THR A 81 -6.82 -13.44 14.16
C THR A 81 -8.24 -12.90 14.05
N ASP A 82 -9.28 -13.72 14.21
CA ASP A 82 -10.68 -13.27 14.08
C ASP A 82 -11.05 -12.19 15.12
N MET A 83 -10.57 -12.35 16.34
CA MET A 83 -10.80 -11.38 17.41
C MET A 83 -10.00 -10.09 17.22
N GLN A 84 -8.79 -10.18 16.65
CA GLN A 84 -8.02 -9.01 16.22
C GLN A 84 -8.77 -8.23 15.15
N LEU A 85 -9.30 -8.92 14.14
CA LEU A 85 -10.06 -8.33 13.03
C LEU A 85 -11.39 -7.71 13.49
N ALA A 86 -12.04 -8.31 14.50
CA ALA A 86 -13.20 -7.67 15.13
C ALA A 86 -12.79 -6.35 15.81
N ALA A 87 -11.65 -6.33 16.50
CA ALA A 87 -11.16 -5.17 17.23
C ALA A 87 -10.71 -4.03 16.31
N THR A 88 -10.05 -4.34 15.18
CA THR A 88 -9.68 -3.32 14.18
C THR A 88 -10.91 -2.55 13.69
N SER A 89 -11.97 -3.28 13.32
CA SER A 89 -13.24 -2.69 12.88
C SER A 89 -13.91 -1.86 13.97
N ALA A 90 -14.00 -2.40 15.20
CA ALA A 90 -14.63 -1.71 16.32
C ALA A 90 -13.90 -0.41 16.68
N PHE A 91 -12.56 -0.44 16.75
CA PHE A 91 -11.76 0.72 17.13
C PHE A 91 -11.86 1.83 16.08
N LEU A 92 -11.82 1.49 14.79
CA LEU A 92 -12.03 2.47 13.73
C LEU A 92 -13.43 3.12 13.80
N GLN A 93 -14.48 2.31 14.03
CA GLN A 93 -15.85 2.84 14.16
C GLN A 93 -16.02 3.79 15.34
N ILE A 94 -15.33 3.52 16.46
CA ILE A 94 -15.35 4.40 17.64
C ILE A 94 -14.85 5.80 17.30
N LEU A 95 -13.79 5.91 16.50
CA LEU A 95 -13.28 7.20 16.04
C LEU A 95 -14.19 7.84 14.99
N GLN A 96 -14.61 7.07 13.97
CA GLN A 96 -15.46 7.57 12.87
C GLN A 96 -16.78 8.16 13.38
N LYS A 97 -17.39 7.53 14.38
CA LYS A 97 -18.66 7.96 14.97
C LYS A 97 -18.49 8.96 16.12
N ASN A 98 -17.25 9.40 16.41
CA ASN A 98 -16.92 10.31 17.50
C ASN A 98 -17.49 9.87 18.87
N LEU A 99 -17.42 8.58 19.17
CA LEU A 99 -18.06 8.02 20.37
C LEU A 99 -17.31 8.35 21.64
N VAL A 100 -16.02 8.67 21.55
CA VAL A 100 -15.19 9.11 22.68
C VAL A 100 -14.41 10.37 22.28
N PRO A 101 -14.05 11.25 23.24
CA PRO A 101 -13.18 12.37 22.97
C PRO A 101 -11.84 11.92 22.39
N ILE A 102 -11.27 12.72 21.46
CA ILE A 102 -10.00 12.41 20.77
C ILE A 102 -8.86 12.14 21.76
N GLN A 103 -8.82 12.86 22.89
CA GLN A 103 -7.84 12.62 23.94
C GLN A 103 -7.95 11.20 24.52
N ASN A 104 -9.17 10.76 24.85
CA ASN A 104 -9.43 9.43 25.37
C ASN A 104 -9.10 8.38 24.31
N TYR A 105 -9.48 8.61 23.06
CA TYR A 105 -9.15 7.72 21.95
C TYR A 105 -7.63 7.52 21.81
N SER A 106 -6.89 8.63 21.85
CA SER A 106 -5.43 8.65 21.70
C SER A 106 -4.71 7.89 22.81
N GLN A 107 -5.24 7.94 24.04
CA GLN A 107 -4.65 7.28 25.21
C GLN A 107 -5.03 5.80 25.36
N THR A 108 -6.08 5.34 24.67
CA THR A 108 -6.63 4.01 24.83
C THR A 108 -6.49 3.19 23.55
N PHE A 109 -7.33 3.45 22.55
CA PHE A 109 -7.42 2.69 21.31
C PHE A 109 -6.21 2.92 20.41
N LEU A 110 -5.74 4.17 20.26
CA LEU A 110 -4.58 4.46 19.41
C LEU A 110 -3.30 3.77 19.93
N GLN A 111 -3.07 3.76 21.24
CA GLN A 111 -1.92 3.05 21.82
C GLN A 111 -1.98 1.55 21.54
N THR A 112 -3.18 0.95 21.59
CA THR A 112 -3.36 -0.45 21.24
C THR A 112 -3.09 -0.68 19.74
N ILE A 113 -3.61 0.16 18.85
CA ILE A 113 -3.32 0.08 17.40
C ILE A 113 -1.81 0.15 17.15
N LEU A 114 -1.12 1.13 17.73
CA LEU A 114 0.32 1.34 17.54
C LEU A 114 1.15 0.13 18.00
N ASN A 115 0.76 -0.50 19.12
CA ASN A 115 1.42 -1.71 19.61
C ASN A 115 1.12 -2.94 18.72
N SER A 116 -0.11 -3.07 18.23
CA SER A 116 -0.52 -4.23 17.42
C SER A 116 0.04 -4.22 15.99
N VAL A 117 0.46 -3.05 15.47
CA VAL A 117 1.24 -2.97 14.22
C VAL A 117 2.58 -3.72 14.32
N ASP A 118 3.10 -3.92 15.52
CA ASP A 118 4.32 -4.71 15.78
C ASP A 118 4.04 -6.19 16.07
N SER A 119 2.84 -6.69 15.73
CA SER A 119 2.52 -8.11 15.86
C SER A 119 3.52 -8.97 15.10
N LYS A 120 3.86 -10.13 15.68
CA LYS A 120 4.68 -11.15 15.03
C LYS A 120 3.92 -11.89 13.92
N ASP A 121 2.60 -11.86 13.99
CA ASP A 121 1.72 -12.39 12.96
C ASP A 121 1.57 -11.32 11.84
N PRO A 122 2.03 -11.61 10.61
CA PRO A 122 2.00 -10.64 9.51
C PRO A 122 0.58 -10.21 9.10
N ASP A 123 -0.40 -11.11 9.16
CA ASP A 123 -1.78 -10.81 8.76
C ASP A 123 -2.43 -9.86 9.78
N VAL A 124 -2.18 -10.12 11.07
CA VAL A 124 -2.61 -9.25 12.16
C VAL A 124 -1.91 -7.89 12.07
N ALA A 125 -0.58 -7.87 11.90
CA ALA A 125 0.18 -6.62 11.77
C ALA A 125 -0.31 -5.78 10.58
N SER A 126 -0.59 -6.42 9.44
CA SER A 126 -1.13 -5.78 8.25
C SER A 126 -2.51 -5.17 8.51
N ALA A 127 -3.43 -5.92 9.13
CA ALA A 127 -4.77 -5.41 9.44
C ALA A 127 -4.74 -4.21 10.41
N TRP A 128 -3.87 -4.23 11.42
CA TRP A 128 -3.69 -3.10 12.32
C TRP A 128 -3.01 -1.91 11.65
N LEU A 129 -2.09 -2.15 10.70
CA LEU A 129 -1.48 -1.08 9.91
C LEU A 129 -2.51 -0.41 9.01
N ASP A 130 -3.37 -1.16 8.33
CA ASP A 130 -4.46 -0.60 7.51
C ASP A 130 -5.41 0.23 8.39
N THR A 131 -5.75 -0.27 9.58
CA THR A 131 -6.54 0.46 10.57
C THR A 131 -5.85 1.75 11.02
N LEU A 132 -4.54 1.72 11.26
CA LEU A 132 -3.78 2.91 11.63
C LEU A 132 -3.80 3.96 10.51
N LEU A 133 -3.68 3.54 9.25
CA LEU A 133 -3.74 4.42 8.09
C LEU A 133 -5.12 5.09 7.97
N ASP A 134 -6.21 4.37 8.21
CA ASP A 134 -7.56 4.94 8.24
C ASP A 134 -7.76 5.88 9.43
N VAL A 135 -7.23 5.54 10.60
CA VAL A 135 -7.28 6.39 11.80
C VAL A 135 -6.50 7.69 11.60
N ILE A 136 -5.35 7.67 10.92
CA ILE A 136 -4.56 8.87 10.59
C ILE A 136 -5.41 9.88 9.81
N ASP A 137 -6.37 9.46 9.00
CA ASP A 137 -7.22 10.39 8.25
C ASP A 137 -8.18 11.20 9.12
N LEU A 138 -8.54 10.66 10.28
CA LEU A 138 -9.55 11.20 11.18
C LEU A 138 -8.94 11.98 12.35
N LEU A 139 -7.64 11.80 12.63
CA LEU A 139 -6.97 12.42 13.77
C LEU A 139 -6.52 13.87 13.47
N PRO A 140 -6.55 14.76 14.48
CA PRO A 140 -5.90 16.07 14.40
C PRO A 140 -4.40 15.93 14.19
N LYS A 141 -3.80 16.83 13.40
CA LYS A 141 -2.35 16.81 13.08
C LYS A 141 -1.47 16.83 14.33
N GLU A 142 -1.92 17.46 15.40
CA GLU A 142 -1.23 17.57 16.69
C GLU A 142 -1.11 16.20 17.36
N VAL A 143 -2.15 15.37 17.27
CA VAL A 143 -2.14 13.99 17.77
C VAL A 143 -1.23 13.13 16.90
N ILE A 144 -1.33 13.25 15.57
CA ILE A 144 -0.46 12.51 14.64
C ILE A 144 1.02 12.84 14.92
N LYS A 145 1.34 14.13 15.10
CA LYS A 145 2.70 14.57 15.39
C LYS A 145 3.21 14.03 16.73
N LYS A 146 2.37 14.07 17.77
CA LYS A 146 2.77 13.68 19.13
C LYS A 146 2.87 12.17 19.31
N GLU A 147 1.90 11.42 18.80
CA GLU A 147 1.71 10.00 19.11
C GLU A 147 2.23 9.06 17.99
N ILE A 148 2.21 9.49 16.72
CA ILE A 148 2.47 8.61 15.58
C ILE A 148 3.85 8.86 14.96
N LEU A 149 4.23 10.13 14.76
CA LEU A 149 5.44 10.48 14.02
C LEU A 149 6.71 9.83 14.59
N GLY A 150 6.90 9.90 15.91
CA GLY A 150 8.07 9.29 16.57
C GLY A 150 8.12 7.77 16.40
N SER A 151 6.97 7.10 16.53
CA SER A 151 6.85 5.66 16.30
C SER A 151 7.18 5.30 14.85
N ALA A 152 6.62 6.03 13.89
CA ALA A 152 6.89 5.84 12.46
C ALA A 152 8.38 5.97 12.13
N ILE A 153 9.05 7.02 12.60
CA ILE A 153 10.49 7.22 12.39
C ILE A 153 11.31 6.08 12.99
N SER A 154 10.96 5.61 14.19
CA SER A 154 11.68 4.52 14.85
C SER A 154 11.62 3.20 14.08
N LYS A 155 10.49 2.93 13.41
CA LYS A 155 10.28 1.74 12.57
C LYS A 155 11.12 1.75 11.30
N GLY A 156 11.49 2.94 10.80
CA GLY A 156 12.29 3.10 9.58
C GLY A 156 13.80 2.90 9.76
N GLN A 157 14.27 2.63 10.98
CA GLN A 157 15.70 2.43 11.22
C GLN A 157 16.19 1.12 10.59
N LEU A 158 17.41 1.13 10.03
CA LEU A 158 18.02 -0.05 9.39
C LEU A 158 18.12 -1.29 10.30
N ALA A 159 18.17 -1.09 11.62
CA ALA A 159 18.20 -2.18 12.61
C ALA A 159 16.84 -2.89 12.78
N GLN A 160 15.75 -2.31 12.28
CA GLN A 160 14.41 -2.89 12.36
C GLN A 160 14.19 -3.96 11.29
N SER A 161 13.18 -4.81 11.47
CA SER A 161 12.79 -5.81 10.47
C SER A 161 12.30 -5.16 9.17
N VAL A 162 12.33 -5.92 8.07
CA VAL A 162 11.78 -5.48 6.77
C VAL A 162 10.32 -5.06 6.91
N GLN A 163 9.51 -5.84 7.62
CA GLN A 163 8.09 -5.55 7.86
C GLN A 163 7.89 -4.23 8.62
N SER A 164 8.74 -3.94 9.60
CA SER A 164 8.71 -2.66 10.34
C SER A 164 9.04 -1.48 9.42
N ARG A 165 10.05 -1.62 8.55
CA ARG A 165 10.42 -0.59 7.57
C ARG A 165 9.35 -0.41 6.48
N LEU A 166 8.67 -1.48 6.05
CA LEU A 166 7.50 -1.41 5.16
C LEU A 166 6.33 -0.64 5.81
N ALA A 167 6.05 -0.91 7.09
CA ALA A 167 5.05 -0.16 7.85
C ALA A 167 5.43 1.32 7.97
N CYS A 168 6.71 1.62 8.22
CA CYS A 168 7.24 2.97 8.23
C CYS A 168 6.95 3.70 6.91
N CYS A 169 7.25 3.09 5.76
CA CYS A 169 6.98 3.68 4.44
C CYS A 169 5.52 4.15 4.33
N ARG A 170 4.57 3.24 4.58
CA ARG A 170 3.13 3.52 4.46
C ARG A 170 2.67 4.61 5.43
N ILE A 171 3.14 4.60 6.68
CA ILE A 171 2.78 5.61 7.68
C ILE A 171 3.35 6.98 7.28
N LEU A 172 4.63 7.06 6.89
CA LEU A 172 5.28 8.31 6.49
C LEU A 172 4.61 8.92 5.24
N GLY A 173 4.27 8.10 4.25
CA GLY A 173 3.48 8.51 3.09
C GLY A 173 2.18 9.21 3.51
N LYS A 174 1.40 8.54 4.36
CA LYS A 174 0.10 9.03 4.82
C LYS A 174 0.22 10.35 5.59
N ILE A 175 1.08 10.42 6.59
CA ILE A 175 1.19 11.60 7.46
C ILE A 175 1.83 12.81 6.76
N SER A 176 2.62 12.59 5.70
CA SER A 176 3.23 13.69 4.93
C SER A 176 2.18 14.64 4.33
N THR A 177 0.97 14.15 4.06
CA THR A 177 -0.12 15.00 3.56
C THR A 177 -0.80 15.85 4.65
N LYS A 178 -0.45 15.66 5.92
CA LYS A 178 -1.09 16.31 7.08
C LYS A 178 -0.24 17.42 7.72
N PHE A 179 1.05 17.50 7.37
CA PHE A 179 2.01 18.42 8.00
C PHE A 179 2.44 19.55 7.08
N GLU A 180 2.93 20.63 7.68
CA GLU A 180 3.55 21.72 6.95
C GLU A 180 4.90 21.27 6.32
N PRO A 181 5.28 21.81 5.15
CA PRO A 181 6.49 21.41 4.44
C PRO A 181 7.76 21.43 5.29
N PHE A 182 7.87 22.36 6.24
CA PHE A 182 9.01 22.45 7.16
C PHE A 182 9.17 21.21 8.04
N VAL A 183 8.06 20.68 8.57
CA VAL A 183 8.09 19.47 9.41
C VAL A 183 8.49 18.27 8.57
N ILE A 184 7.91 18.14 7.38
CA ILE A 184 8.21 17.03 6.46
C ILE A 184 9.69 17.07 6.08
N LYS A 185 10.19 18.23 5.65
CA LYS A 185 11.60 18.41 5.25
C LYS A 185 12.58 18.11 6.37
N LYS A 186 12.26 18.49 7.61
CA LYS A 186 13.17 18.36 8.76
C LYS A 186 13.13 16.99 9.41
N GLU A 187 11.94 16.42 9.57
CA GLU A 187 11.69 15.24 10.42
C GLU A 187 11.41 13.97 9.61
N ILE A 188 10.77 14.07 8.44
CA ILE A 188 10.32 12.91 7.64
C ILE A 188 11.27 12.60 6.49
N LEU A 189 11.67 13.62 5.73
CA LEU A 189 12.46 13.48 4.51
C LEU A 189 13.77 12.70 4.71
N PRO A 190 14.55 12.87 5.81
CA PRO A 190 15.75 12.07 6.01
C PRO A 190 15.48 10.55 6.07
N VAL A 191 14.35 10.15 6.67
CA VAL A 191 13.95 8.75 6.76
C VAL A 191 13.46 8.25 5.40
N VAL A 192 12.67 9.07 4.68
CA VAL A 192 12.22 8.75 3.31
C VAL A 192 13.40 8.47 2.39
N GLN A 193 14.42 9.35 2.38
CA GLN A 193 15.61 9.16 1.55
C GLN A 193 16.39 7.91 1.96
N SER A 194 16.51 7.64 3.27
CA SER A 194 17.14 6.40 3.74
C SER A 194 16.39 5.14 3.27
N LEU A 195 15.06 5.17 3.20
CA LEU A 195 14.23 4.04 2.77
C LEU A 195 14.20 3.88 1.24
N CYS A 196 14.39 4.96 0.47
CA CYS A 196 14.64 4.88 -0.98
C CYS A 196 15.95 4.15 -1.32
N GLN A 197 16.91 4.17 -0.39
CA GLN A 197 18.23 3.54 -0.52
C GLN A 197 18.35 2.28 0.35
N ASP A 198 17.21 1.68 0.72
CA ASP A 198 17.19 0.49 1.57
C ASP A 198 17.85 -0.71 0.87
N VAL A 199 18.47 -1.58 1.65
CA VAL A 199 19.09 -2.82 1.14
C VAL A 199 18.05 -3.81 0.62
N ASP A 200 16.80 -3.69 1.07
CA ASP A 200 15.69 -4.54 0.67
C ASP A 200 14.86 -3.86 -0.43
N TYR A 201 14.70 -4.54 -1.56
CA TYR A 201 13.99 -4.00 -2.71
C TYR A 201 12.49 -3.81 -2.47
N GLU A 202 11.87 -4.60 -1.59
CA GLU A 202 10.46 -4.42 -1.24
C GLU A 202 10.27 -3.10 -0.49
N VAL A 203 11.22 -2.74 0.38
CA VAL A 203 11.22 -1.47 1.11
C VAL A 203 11.41 -0.30 0.14
N ARG A 204 12.39 -0.36 -0.76
CA ARG A 204 12.59 0.68 -1.80
C ARG A 204 11.35 0.87 -2.65
N GLY A 205 10.78 -0.22 -3.17
CA GLY A 205 9.56 -0.20 -3.97
C GLY A 205 8.35 0.32 -3.19
N CYS A 206 8.22 -0.03 -1.90
CA CYS A 206 7.18 0.49 -1.03
C CYS A 206 7.33 2.00 -0.82
N MET A 207 8.52 2.48 -0.47
CA MET A 207 8.81 3.89 -0.24
C MET A 207 8.60 4.70 -1.52
N CYS A 208 9.03 4.17 -2.66
CA CYS A 208 8.85 4.78 -3.99
C CYS A 208 7.37 5.12 -4.25
N ARG A 209 6.44 4.20 -3.92
CA ARG A 209 4.99 4.41 -4.09
C ARG A 209 4.41 5.49 -3.19
N GLN A 210 5.10 5.88 -2.12
CA GLN A 210 4.63 6.94 -1.23
C GLN A 210 5.23 8.32 -1.56
N LEU A 211 6.22 8.38 -2.46
CA LEU A 211 6.86 9.65 -2.82
C LEU A 211 5.88 10.65 -3.43
N ASP A 212 4.75 10.20 -3.98
CA ASP A 212 3.69 11.09 -4.45
C ASP A 212 3.03 11.88 -3.30
N CYS A 213 2.72 11.21 -2.20
CA CYS A 213 2.15 11.80 -0.99
C CYS A 213 3.16 12.72 -0.31
N VAL A 214 4.43 12.31 -0.26
CA VAL A 214 5.53 13.14 0.26
C VAL A 214 5.72 14.40 -0.60
N ALA A 215 5.73 14.27 -1.92
CA ALA A 215 5.84 15.39 -2.85
C ALA A 215 4.69 16.40 -2.68
N ARG A 216 3.44 15.92 -2.55
CA ARG A 216 2.27 16.78 -2.27
C ARG A 216 2.43 17.58 -0.98
N GLY A 217 2.94 16.95 0.08
CA GLY A 217 3.18 17.63 1.36
C GLY A 217 4.35 18.63 1.33
N LEU A 218 5.40 18.34 0.57
CA LEU A 218 6.58 19.21 0.44
C LEU A 218 6.35 20.43 -0.46
N GLY A 219 5.50 20.30 -1.48
CA GLY A 219 5.32 21.28 -2.54
C GLY A 219 6.42 21.24 -3.61
N LEU A 220 6.24 22.03 -4.67
CA LEU A 220 6.99 21.96 -5.93
C LEU A 220 8.52 22.07 -5.74
N GLU A 221 9.00 23.13 -5.11
CA GLU A 221 10.44 23.41 -5.05
C GLU A 221 11.22 22.34 -4.27
N ALA A 222 10.67 21.89 -3.13
CA ALA A 222 11.29 20.82 -2.36
C ALA A 222 11.19 19.48 -3.11
N THR A 223 10.07 19.21 -3.81
CA THR A 223 9.92 18.03 -4.68
C THR A 223 11.01 17.98 -5.75
N LYS A 224 11.27 19.10 -6.44
CA LYS A 224 12.35 19.19 -7.44
C LYS A 224 13.71 18.84 -6.85
N SER A 225 14.04 19.44 -5.70
CA SER A 225 15.39 19.31 -5.12
C SER A 225 15.65 17.99 -4.39
N ALA A 226 14.61 17.31 -3.90
CA ALA A 226 14.77 16.18 -2.97
C ALA A 226 14.05 14.90 -3.39
N ILE A 227 12.91 14.98 -4.10
CA ILE A 227 12.12 13.79 -4.46
C ILE A 227 12.45 13.32 -5.87
N LEU A 228 12.60 14.25 -6.83
CA LEU A 228 12.93 13.87 -8.20
C LEU A 228 14.27 13.14 -8.34
N PRO A 229 15.35 13.50 -7.62
CA PRO A 229 16.60 12.73 -7.68
C PRO A 229 16.40 11.27 -7.25
N GLU A 230 15.71 11.02 -6.13
CA GLU A 230 15.40 9.67 -5.65
C GLU A 230 14.55 8.90 -6.67
N LEU A 231 13.55 9.55 -7.27
CA LEU A 231 12.68 8.91 -8.26
C LEU A 231 13.44 8.55 -9.55
N VAL A 232 14.39 9.39 -9.97
CA VAL A 232 15.29 9.07 -11.08
C VAL A 232 16.16 7.86 -10.75
N GLU A 233 16.66 7.72 -9.52
CA GLU A 233 17.44 6.53 -9.12
C GLU A 233 16.56 5.27 -9.09
N LEU A 234 15.39 5.33 -8.45
CA LEU A 234 14.45 4.20 -8.30
C LEU A 234 13.86 3.72 -9.65
N THR A 235 13.76 4.58 -10.65
CA THR A 235 13.36 4.18 -12.00
C THR A 235 14.47 3.47 -12.77
N ASN A 236 15.72 3.55 -12.29
CA ASN A 236 16.89 2.86 -12.82
C ASN A 236 17.36 1.69 -11.94
N ASP A 237 16.55 1.33 -10.95
CA ASP A 237 16.79 0.24 -10.02
C ASP A 237 17.04 -1.09 -10.75
N GLU A 238 17.83 -1.97 -10.15
CA GLU A 238 18.11 -3.31 -10.65
C GLU A 238 16.88 -4.22 -10.59
N GLU A 239 15.98 -4.01 -9.63
CA GLU A 239 14.78 -4.81 -9.46
C GLU A 239 13.60 -4.25 -10.27
N CYS A 240 13.00 -5.09 -11.13
CA CYS A 240 11.90 -4.65 -11.99
C CYS A 240 10.68 -4.15 -11.19
N HIS A 241 10.43 -4.72 -10.01
CA HIS A 241 9.36 -4.28 -9.13
C HIS A 241 9.53 -2.82 -8.68
N VAL A 242 10.76 -2.40 -8.40
CA VAL A 242 11.08 -1.02 -7.99
C VAL A 242 10.96 -0.08 -9.19
N ARG A 243 11.44 -0.49 -10.37
CA ARG A 243 11.26 0.29 -11.60
C ARG A 243 9.78 0.53 -11.94
N ILE A 244 8.94 -0.49 -11.76
CA ILE A 244 7.48 -0.39 -11.93
C ILE A 244 6.90 0.63 -10.95
N ALA A 245 7.26 0.54 -9.66
CA ALA A 245 6.84 1.51 -8.65
C ALA A 245 7.27 2.94 -9.03
N GLY A 246 8.50 3.11 -9.52
CA GLY A 246 9.01 4.38 -10.01
C GLY A 246 8.18 4.96 -11.15
N LEU A 247 7.84 4.14 -12.16
CA LEU A 247 7.00 4.55 -13.27
C LEU A 247 5.60 4.99 -12.83
N GLU A 248 4.96 4.24 -11.94
CA GLU A 248 3.64 4.58 -11.40
C GLU A 248 3.70 5.90 -10.61
N THR A 249 4.74 6.08 -9.80
CA THR A 249 4.95 7.32 -9.06
C THR A 249 5.22 8.51 -9.99
N VAL A 250 6.00 8.35 -11.05
CA VAL A 250 6.20 9.40 -12.08
C VAL A 250 4.85 9.87 -12.63
N VAL A 251 3.96 8.94 -12.99
CA VAL A 251 2.60 9.27 -13.46
C VAL A 251 1.81 10.06 -12.41
N ASN A 252 1.87 9.64 -11.15
CA ASN A 252 1.09 10.22 -10.06
C ASN A 252 1.54 11.63 -9.67
N ILE A 253 2.81 11.98 -9.90
CA ILE A 253 3.34 13.32 -9.56
C ILE A 253 3.27 14.32 -10.73
N LEU A 254 2.92 13.91 -11.95
CA LEU A 254 2.93 14.80 -13.13
C LEU A 254 2.17 16.12 -12.89
N SER A 255 0.99 16.04 -12.26
CA SER A 255 0.15 17.21 -11.99
C SER A 255 0.74 18.19 -10.97
N LEU A 256 1.81 17.80 -10.26
CA LEU A 256 2.48 18.61 -9.26
C LEU A 256 3.64 19.42 -9.84
N LEU A 257 4.05 19.12 -11.08
CA LEU A 257 5.27 19.64 -11.68
C LEU A 257 4.96 20.77 -12.67
N ASP A 258 5.89 21.71 -12.79
CA ASP A 258 5.82 22.77 -13.78
C ASP A 258 6.34 22.33 -15.15
N ALA A 259 6.05 23.14 -16.18
CA ALA A 259 6.42 22.88 -17.56
C ALA A 259 7.94 22.71 -17.75
N GLU A 260 8.74 23.51 -17.04
CA GLU A 260 10.20 23.44 -17.09
C GLU A 260 10.71 22.08 -16.58
N THR A 261 10.20 21.61 -15.44
CA THR A 261 10.58 20.32 -14.86
C THR A 261 10.12 19.17 -15.74
N CYS A 262 8.92 19.26 -16.30
CA CYS A 262 8.40 18.30 -17.25
C CYS A 262 9.32 18.19 -18.49
N GLY A 263 9.71 19.32 -19.07
CA GLY A 263 10.60 19.40 -20.23
C GLY A 263 12.01 18.87 -19.97
N THR A 264 12.63 19.30 -18.88
CA THR A 264 14.06 19.07 -18.61
C THR A 264 14.35 17.75 -17.91
N THR A 265 13.39 17.23 -17.13
CA THR A 265 13.62 16.06 -16.27
C THR A 265 12.68 14.91 -16.63
N ILE A 266 11.37 15.15 -16.65
CA ILE A 266 10.39 14.05 -16.77
C ILE A 266 10.34 13.45 -18.17
N ILE A 267 10.28 14.26 -19.23
CA ILE A 267 10.24 13.75 -20.60
C ILE A 267 11.47 12.89 -20.91
N PRO A 268 12.72 13.34 -20.65
CA PRO A 268 13.90 12.49 -20.80
C PRO A 268 13.83 11.20 -19.98
N LEU A 269 13.34 11.28 -18.73
CA LEU A 269 13.20 10.12 -17.86
C LEU A 269 12.21 9.10 -18.42
N VAL A 270 11.03 9.54 -18.85
CA VAL A 270 10.00 8.67 -19.44
C VAL A 270 10.52 7.98 -20.70
N CYS A 271 11.22 8.71 -21.57
CA CYS A 271 11.86 8.13 -22.76
C CYS A 271 12.87 7.04 -22.38
N LYS A 272 13.68 7.28 -21.34
CA LYS A 272 14.64 6.31 -20.82
C LYS A 272 13.95 5.05 -20.29
N ILE A 273 12.92 5.20 -19.45
CA ILE A 273 12.13 4.07 -18.90
C ILE A 273 11.55 3.22 -20.04
N CYS A 274 10.95 3.87 -21.04
CA CYS A 274 10.37 3.20 -22.20
C CYS A 274 11.42 2.39 -23.00
N GLN A 275 12.61 2.97 -23.22
CA GLN A 275 13.71 2.28 -23.92
C GLN A 275 14.25 1.11 -23.09
N GLN A 276 14.44 1.31 -21.79
CA GLN A 276 14.92 0.30 -20.86
C GLN A 276 13.95 -0.89 -20.76
N ALA A 277 12.64 -0.63 -20.64
CA ALA A 277 11.63 -1.69 -20.55
C ALA A 277 11.61 -2.59 -21.79
N VAL A 278 11.87 -2.04 -22.98
CA VAL A 278 12.00 -2.84 -24.20
C VAL A 278 13.26 -3.70 -24.20
N GLN A 279 14.36 -3.21 -23.65
CA GLN A 279 15.63 -3.93 -23.60
C GLN A 279 15.64 -5.02 -22.52
N ALA A 280 14.96 -4.78 -21.40
CA ALA A 280 14.94 -5.69 -20.25
C ALA A 280 14.06 -6.93 -20.47
N GLU A 281 13.09 -6.87 -21.38
CA GLU A 281 12.14 -7.97 -21.70
C GLU A 281 11.45 -8.56 -20.44
N ASP A 282 11.15 -7.72 -19.45
CA ASP A 282 10.57 -8.13 -18.17
C ASP A 282 9.14 -7.55 -17.95
N ALA A 283 8.65 -7.68 -16.70
CA ALA A 283 7.33 -7.20 -16.29
C ALA A 283 7.15 -5.66 -16.38
N THR A 284 8.21 -4.88 -16.62
CA THR A 284 8.13 -3.42 -16.76
C THR A 284 7.41 -3.04 -18.06
N LEU A 285 7.60 -3.80 -19.15
CA LEU A 285 7.09 -3.45 -20.47
C LEU A 285 5.55 -3.45 -20.56
N PRO A 286 4.81 -4.46 -20.04
CA PRO A 286 3.35 -4.40 -19.94
C PRO A 286 2.84 -3.19 -19.15
N VAL A 287 3.54 -2.81 -18.07
CA VAL A 287 3.14 -1.66 -17.23
C VAL A 287 3.42 -0.34 -17.95
N VAL A 288 4.53 -0.22 -18.69
CA VAL A 288 4.75 0.91 -19.62
C VAL A 288 3.61 1.03 -20.61
N ALA A 289 3.20 -0.08 -21.23
CA ALA A 289 2.08 -0.08 -22.17
C ALA A 289 0.77 0.38 -21.52
N THR A 290 0.52 0.02 -20.26
CA THR A 290 -0.64 0.46 -19.47
C THR A 290 -0.60 1.94 -19.11
N GLN A 291 0.56 2.48 -18.74
CA GLN A 291 0.68 3.86 -18.26
C GLN A 291 0.91 4.88 -19.39
N LEU A 292 1.30 4.45 -20.59
CA LEU A 292 1.68 5.32 -21.70
C LEU A 292 0.62 6.39 -22.02
N GLY A 293 -0.66 6.03 -22.01
CA GLY A 293 -1.76 6.98 -22.22
C GLY A 293 -1.79 8.13 -21.22
N LYS A 294 -1.64 7.80 -19.93
CA LYS A 294 -1.63 8.79 -18.85
C LYS A 294 -0.37 9.66 -18.90
N LEU A 295 0.78 9.06 -19.19
CA LEU A 295 2.05 9.78 -19.37
C LEU A 295 1.94 10.79 -20.49
N CYS A 296 1.57 10.34 -21.70
CA CYS A 296 1.44 11.21 -22.87
C CYS A 296 0.42 12.32 -22.63
N HIS A 297 -0.69 12.04 -21.93
CA HIS A 297 -1.64 13.07 -21.53
C HIS A 297 -1.02 14.11 -20.60
N GLY A 298 -0.37 13.69 -19.52
CA GLY A 298 0.15 14.59 -18.49
C GLY A 298 1.34 15.44 -18.97
N ILE A 299 2.10 15.00 -19.96
CA ILE A 299 3.24 15.75 -20.52
C ILE A 299 2.93 16.44 -21.86
N ALA A 300 1.73 16.28 -22.42
CA ALA A 300 1.39 16.68 -23.79
C ALA A 300 1.76 18.12 -24.14
N ASP A 301 1.51 19.05 -23.22
CA ASP A 301 1.75 20.49 -23.42
C ASP A 301 3.24 20.86 -23.43
N ASN A 302 4.10 19.95 -22.96
CA ASN A 302 5.54 20.14 -22.83
C ASN A 302 6.33 19.40 -23.93
N LEU A 303 5.66 18.65 -24.80
CA LEU A 303 6.31 17.87 -25.85
C LEU A 303 6.57 18.71 -27.12
N THR A 304 7.77 18.59 -27.66
CA THR A 304 8.07 19.03 -29.03
C THR A 304 7.43 18.08 -30.05
N ASP A 305 7.29 18.51 -31.30
CA ASP A 305 6.71 17.65 -32.35
C ASP A 305 7.57 16.41 -32.62
N GLU A 306 8.90 16.53 -32.51
CA GLU A 306 9.81 15.39 -32.59
C GLU A 306 9.57 14.37 -31.46
N GLN A 307 9.35 14.86 -30.23
CA GLN A 307 9.05 13.99 -29.09
C GLN A 307 7.66 13.34 -29.22
N LYS A 308 6.64 14.08 -29.69
CA LYS A 308 5.33 13.49 -30.01
C LYS A 308 5.46 12.36 -31.02
N GLN A 309 6.23 12.59 -32.09
CA GLN A 309 6.49 11.58 -33.11
C GLN A 309 7.20 10.36 -32.52
N TRP A 310 8.19 10.57 -31.65
CA TRP A 310 8.87 9.49 -30.94
C TRP A 310 7.90 8.63 -30.11
N PHE A 311 6.99 9.24 -29.34
CA PHE A 311 5.97 8.51 -28.57
C PHE A 311 4.99 7.74 -29.46
N ILE A 312 4.60 8.30 -30.60
CA ILE A 312 3.77 7.62 -31.60
C ILE A 312 4.48 6.38 -32.14
N ASP A 313 5.76 6.49 -32.48
CA ASP A 313 6.52 5.36 -33.02
C ASP A 313 6.82 4.31 -31.96
N PHE A 314 7.05 4.72 -30.71
CA PHE A 314 7.11 3.81 -29.57
C PHE A 314 5.80 3.05 -29.35
N TYR A 315 4.65 3.74 -29.41
CA TYR A 315 3.34 3.10 -29.32
C TYR A 315 3.10 2.07 -30.43
N LYS A 316 3.46 2.40 -31.68
CA LYS A 316 3.39 1.44 -32.80
C LYS A 316 4.26 0.21 -32.53
N LYS A 317 5.46 0.40 -31.96
CA LYS A 317 6.35 -0.69 -31.57
C LYS A 317 5.68 -1.60 -30.54
N LEU A 318 5.09 -1.04 -29.48
CA LEU A 318 4.36 -1.81 -28.47
C LEU A 318 3.22 -2.65 -29.07
N CYS A 319 2.50 -2.12 -30.06
CA CYS A 319 1.43 -2.86 -30.74
C CYS A 319 1.93 -4.13 -31.47
N HIS A 320 3.23 -4.21 -31.80
CA HIS A 320 3.81 -5.30 -32.60
C HIS A 320 4.76 -6.21 -31.82
N VAL A 321 5.04 -5.93 -30.54
CA VAL A 321 5.97 -6.76 -29.74
C VAL A 321 5.52 -8.22 -29.73
N GLY A 322 6.46 -9.16 -29.86
CA GLY A 322 6.18 -10.59 -29.93
C GLY A 322 5.60 -11.12 -31.26
N LEU A 323 5.17 -10.26 -32.19
CA LEU A 323 4.63 -10.72 -33.49
C LEU A 323 5.72 -11.03 -34.53
N GLU A 324 6.88 -10.37 -34.43
CA GLU A 324 7.96 -10.53 -35.42
C GLU A 324 8.67 -11.89 -35.32
N LYS A 325 8.65 -12.54 -34.14
CA LYS A 325 9.24 -13.87 -33.91
C LYS A 325 8.46 -15.01 -34.60
N ASN A 326 7.24 -14.76 -35.10
CA ASN A 326 6.41 -15.77 -35.78
C ASN A 326 6.69 -16.00 -37.27
N LYS A 327 7.58 -15.22 -37.91
CA LYS A 327 7.97 -15.49 -39.32
C LYS A 327 9.04 -16.58 -39.47
N ALA A 328 9.76 -16.95 -38.41
CA ALA A 328 10.79 -17.98 -38.44
C ALA A 328 10.42 -19.28 -37.70
N SER A 329 9.38 -19.27 -36.84
CA SER A 329 9.00 -20.43 -36.00
C SER A 329 7.91 -21.34 -36.59
N SER A 330 7.58 -21.21 -37.88
CA SER A 330 6.74 -22.20 -38.59
C SER A 330 7.49 -23.51 -38.92
N ARG A 331 8.61 -23.78 -38.25
CA ARG A 331 9.34 -25.06 -38.26
C ARG A 331 9.68 -25.53 -36.84
N VAL A 332 8.70 -25.57 -35.93
CA VAL A 332 8.83 -26.48 -34.78
C VAL A 332 8.40 -27.86 -35.25
N THR A 333 9.36 -28.61 -35.82
CA THR A 333 9.28 -30.06 -35.80
C THR A 333 9.17 -30.51 -34.34
N THR A 334 8.13 -31.26 -34.01
CA THR A 334 7.94 -31.97 -32.74
C THR A 334 9.28 -32.52 -32.24
N PRO A 335 9.74 -32.17 -31.02
CA PRO A 335 10.94 -32.79 -30.47
C PRO A 335 10.63 -34.25 -30.17
N VAL A 336 11.40 -35.16 -30.78
CA VAL A 336 11.45 -36.55 -30.36
C VAL A 336 11.96 -36.57 -28.93
N ILE A 337 11.19 -37.17 -28.02
CA ILE A 337 11.53 -37.33 -26.60
C ILE A 337 12.70 -38.31 -26.52
N ASP A 338 13.92 -37.79 -26.42
CA ASP A 338 15.09 -38.58 -26.03
C ASP A 338 15.14 -38.61 -24.50
N LYS A 339 14.92 -39.80 -23.92
CA LYS A 339 14.69 -40.01 -22.48
C LYS A 339 15.94 -39.91 -21.58
N ASP A 340 17.11 -39.63 -22.14
CA ASP A 340 18.38 -39.76 -21.41
C ASP A 340 19.17 -38.45 -21.31
N ARG A 341 18.66 -37.48 -20.53
CA ARG A 341 19.47 -36.44 -19.86
C ARG A 341 18.62 -35.70 -18.82
N GLY A 342 18.78 -36.10 -17.56
CA GLY A 342 18.22 -35.39 -16.42
C GLY A 342 18.92 -34.05 -16.21
N GLY A 343 18.15 -32.96 -16.22
CA GLY A 343 18.59 -31.61 -15.85
C GLY A 343 18.12 -30.50 -16.80
N SER A 344 17.38 -29.54 -16.23
CA SER A 344 17.21 -28.13 -16.68
C SER A 344 16.48 -27.80 -18.00
N LYS A 345 15.39 -28.49 -18.37
CA LYS A 345 14.55 -28.07 -19.53
C LYS A 345 13.18 -27.50 -19.17
N GLU A 346 12.73 -27.69 -17.94
CA GLU A 346 11.38 -27.30 -17.50
C GLU A 346 11.31 -25.80 -17.13
N SER A 347 12.40 -25.22 -16.62
CA SER A 347 12.53 -23.77 -16.38
C SER A 347 12.49 -22.97 -17.68
N ASP A 348 13.30 -23.37 -18.68
CA ASP A 348 13.44 -22.64 -19.93
C ASP A 348 12.11 -22.55 -20.71
N LEU A 349 11.28 -23.60 -20.65
CA LEU A 349 9.96 -23.58 -21.26
C LEU A 349 9.00 -22.65 -20.50
N THR A 350 9.03 -22.67 -19.18
CA THR A 350 8.18 -21.82 -18.33
C THR A 350 8.51 -20.33 -18.55
N ASP A 351 9.79 -19.98 -18.60
CA ASP A 351 10.26 -18.61 -18.86
C ASP A 351 9.83 -18.10 -20.25
N ILE A 352 9.82 -18.98 -21.26
CA ILE A 352 9.34 -18.65 -22.60
C ILE A 352 7.83 -18.36 -22.60
N PHE A 353 7.02 -19.18 -21.94
CA PHE A 353 5.58 -18.96 -21.85
C PHE A 353 5.26 -17.67 -21.08
N GLU A 354 5.95 -17.42 -19.96
CA GLU A 354 5.78 -16.19 -19.19
C GLU A 354 6.14 -14.94 -20.00
N LEU A 355 7.21 -15.00 -20.78
CA LEU A 355 7.60 -13.90 -21.67
C LEU A 355 6.54 -13.69 -22.76
N GLU A 356 6.03 -14.76 -23.37
CA GLU A 356 4.99 -14.66 -24.40
C GLU A 356 3.70 -14.02 -23.84
N ASP A 357 3.28 -14.42 -22.64
CA ASP A 357 2.14 -13.85 -21.94
C ASP A 357 2.32 -12.35 -21.67
N LYS A 358 3.50 -11.93 -21.18
CA LYS A 358 3.85 -10.51 -20.97
C LYS A 358 3.77 -9.73 -22.28
N LEU A 359 4.25 -10.29 -23.40
CA LEU A 359 4.18 -9.63 -24.71
C LEU A 359 2.74 -9.53 -25.25
N VAL A 360 1.91 -10.55 -25.02
CA VAL A 360 0.47 -10.53 -25.33
C VAL A 360 -0.24 -9.45 -24.51
N GLU A 361 0.04 -9.37 -23.21
CA GLU A 361 -0.50 -8.36 -22.31
C GLU A 361 -0.12 -6.95 -22.76
N CYS A 362 1.14 -6.72 -23.12
CA CYS A 362 1.62 -5.45 -23.66
C CYS A 362 0.81 -4.99 -24.89
N ARG A 363 0.51 -5.91 -25.83
CA ARG A 363 -0.34 -5.60 -26.99
C ARG A 363 -1.79 -5.29 -26.60
N LYS A 364 -2.36 -6.03 -25.65
CA LYS A 364 -3.71 -5.75 -25.12
C LYS A 364 -3.78 -4.36 -24.48
N ASN A 365 -2.83 -4.03 -23.61
CA ASN A 365 -2.76 -2.73 -22.94
C ASN A 365 -2.59 -1.58 -23.95
N SER A 366 -1.79 -1.80 -25.00
CA SER A 366 -1.64 -0.84 -26.10
C SER A 366 -2.95 -0.61 -26.85
N ALA A 367 -3.75 -1.64 -27.11
CA ALA A 367 -5.05 -1.51 -27.76
C ALA A 367 -6.04 -0.71 -26.89
N PHE A 368 -6.07 -0.95 -25.57
CA PHE A 368 -6.90 -0.17 -24.65
C PHE A 368 -6.51 1.31 -24.60
N ASN A 369 -5.22 1.63 -24.67
CA ASN A 369 -4.73 3.01 -24.65
C ASN A 369 -4.84 3.75 -26.00
N PHE A 370 -5.36 3.12 -27.06
CA PHE A 370 -5.51 3.72 -28.39
C PHE A 370 -6.24 5.09 -28.40
N PRO A 371 -7.34 5.31 -27.64
CA PRO A 371 -8.02 6.61 -27.63
C PRO A 371 -7.19 7.74 -27.01
N CYS A 372 -6.47 7.47 -25.92
CA CYS A 372 -5.63 8.48 -25.27
C CYS A 372 -4.35 8.75 -26.07
N ASN A 373 -3.65 7.70 -26.52
CA ASN A 373 -2.40 7.84 -27.27
C ASN A 373 -2.63 8.38 -28.68
N GLY A 374 -3.66 7.93 -29.38
CA GLY A 374 -4.00 8.39 -30.72
C GLY A 374 -4.52 9.82 -30.69
N PHE A 375 -5.53 10.12 -29.88
CA PHE A 375 -6.23 11.41 -29.96
C PHE A 375 -5.42 12.58 -29.35
N ILE A 376 -4.67 12.36 -28.27
CA ILE A 376 -3.90 13.44 -27.62
C ILE A 376 -2.63 13.79 -28.43
N LEU A 377 -1.93 12.78 -28.93
CA LEU A 377 -0.71 12.99 -29.72
C LEU A 377 -1.02 13.38 -31.18
N TRP A 378 -2.15 12.96 -31.77
CA TRP A 378 -2.51 13.34 -33.14
C TRP A 378 -3.36 14.62 -33.25
N CYS A 379 -4.34 14.87 -32.37
CA CYS A 379 -5.26 16.00 -32.60
C CYS A 379 -4.66 17.37 -32.30
N LYS A 380 -3.60 17.47 -31.51
CA LYS A 380 -2.88 18.75 -31.32
C LYS A 380 -1.94 19.13 -32.47
N THR A 381 -1.73 18.25 -33.44
CA THR A 381 -0.90 18.51 -34.63
C THR A 381 -1.71 19.01 -35.83
N ILE A 382 -3.05 18.99 -35.75
CA ILE A 382 -3.96 19.35 -36.86
C ILE A 382 -4.55 20.78 -36.69
N GLN A 383 -4.19 21.51 -35.61
CA GLN A 383 -4.70 22.87 -35.35
C GLN A 383 -3.67 24.01 -35.55
N THR A 384 -2.55 23.74 -36.21
CA THR A 384 -1.59 24.74 -36.70
C THR A 384 -1.22 24.39 -38.13
#